data_AF-A0A9J5Y6S7-F1
#
_entry.id   AF-A0A9J5Y6S7-F1
#
_cell.length_a   1.000
_cell.length_b   1.000
_cell.length_c   1.000
_cell.angle_alpha   90.00
_cell.angle_beta   90.00
_cell.angle_gamma   90.00
#
_symmetry.space_group_name_H-M   'P 1'
#
loop_
_entity.id
_entity.type
_entity.pdbx_description
1 polymer ?
#
loop_
_entity_poly.entity_id
_entity_poly.type
_entity_poly.pdbx_seq_one_letter_code
_entity_poly.pdbx_strand_id
1 'polypeptide(L)'
;MSNAILNRICNDENDVMLGVKIYCKHGDLLSMQTSWSKDNPGRRFWSCPRYRENACNFFGWRDREDVDIRSKFIILRLANKIKELEIDDESHIKRSNKWVMKEKKKTKCCNNWKLIFVLFVVTYVATYDFYVATNESNVATYHPYVVTFNHVAQMLLQITHVLLYMRHMLLQMTYMLLQMPQMLQHITLK
;
A
#
# COMPACT_ATOMS: atom_id res chain seq x y z
N MET A 1 4.12 -19.56 1.63
CA MET A 1 4.54 -20.15 2.91
C MET A 1 4.43 -21.67 2.79
N SER A 2 5.53 -22.40 2.93
CA SER A 2 5.62 -23.82 2.54
C SER A 2 4.88 -24.77 3.49
N ASN A 3 4.23 -25.79 2.93
CA ASN A 3 3.56 -26.91 3.61
C ASN A 3 4.39 -27.59 4.72
N ALA A 4 5.72 -27.44 4.70
CA ALA A 4 6.62 -27.94 5.73
C ALA A 4 6.40 -27.32 7.12
N ILE A 5 5.91 -26.08 7.21
CA ILE A 5 5.63 -25.42 8.51
C ILE A 5 4.32 -25.95 9.11
N LEU A 6 3.33 -26.24 8.26
CA LEU A 6 2.08 -26.87 8.69
C LEU A 6 2.32 -28.31 9.18
N ASN A 7 3.16 -29.10 8.50
CA ASN A 7 3.49 -30.46 8.96
C ASN A 7 4.23 -30.50 10.30
N ARG A 8 4.95 -29.44 10.68
CA ARG A 8 5.63 -29.38 11.99
C ARG A 8 4.67 -29.27 13.17
N ILE A 9 3.48 -28.72 12.96
CA ILE A 9 2.44 -28.62 13.99
C ILE A 9 1.76 -29.98 14.21
N CYS A 10 1.86 -30.89 13.23
CA CYS A 10 1.16 -32.18 13.22
C CYS A 10 2.05 -33.38 13.58
N ASN A 11 3.35 -33.18 13.82
CA ASN A 11 4.24 -34.29 14.18
C ASN A 11 4.10 -34.61 15.67
N ASP A 12 3.23 -35.58 15.96
CA ASP A 12 2.95 -36.19 17.27
C ASP A 12 4.24 -36.69 17.99
N GLU A 13 5.36 -36.89 17.30
CA GLU A 13 6.58 -37.53 17.84
C GLU A 13 7.23 -36.80 19.03
N ASN A 14 7.02 -35.49 19.18
CA ASN A 14 7.50 -34.70 20.34
C ASN A 14 6.36 -34.27 21.27
N ASP A 15 5.16 -34.84 21.14
CA ASP A 15 4.06 -34.47 22.02
C ASP A 15 4.27 -35.05 23.42
N VAL A 16 4.57 -34.14 24.34
CA VAL A 16 4.68 -34.35 25.79
C VAL A 16 3.46 -35.11 26.37
N MET A 17 2.30 -35.05 25.72
CA MET A 17 1.06 -35.70 26.12
C MET A 17 0.93 -37.16 25.67
N LEU A 18 1.78 -37.68 24.76
CA LEU A 18 1.74 -39.10 24.35
C LEU A 18 2.18 -40.06 25.45
N GLY A 19 3.03 -39.62 26.37
CA GLY A 19 3.52 -40.43 27.49
C GLY A 19 2.66 -40.37 28.77
N VAL A 20 1.58 -39.59 28.78
CA VAL A 20 0.79 -39.34 29.99
C VAL A 20 -0.13 -40.51 30.27
N LYS A 21 0.04 -41.12 31.45
CA LYS A 21 -0.86 -42.17 31.96
C LYS A 21 -1.96 -41.54 32.80
N ILE A 22 -3.20 -41.67 32.35
CA ILE A 22 -4.39 -41.16 33.05
C ILE A 22 -5.22 -42.36 33.52
N TYR A 23 -5.72 -42.29 34.74
CA TYR A 23 -6.52 -43.34 35.35
C TYR A 23 -7.92 -42.81 35.66
N CYS A 24 -8.94 -43.66 35.52
CA CYS A 24 -10.27 -43.30 36.02
C CYS A 24 -10.40 -43.55 37.53
N LYS A 25 -11.57 -43.22 38.10
CA LYS A 25 -11.87 -43.42 39.53
C LYS A 25 -11.82 -44.88 39.98
N HIS A 26 -11.85 -45.84 39.04
CA HIS A 26 -11.71 -47.26 39.34
C HIS A 26 -10.26 -47.75 39.33
N GLY A 27 -9.29 -46.90 38.97
CA GLY A 27 -7.89 -47.29 38.79
C GLY A 27 -7.55 -47.91 37.43
N ASP A 28 -8.51 -47.99 36.49
CA ASP A 28 -8.24 -48.47 35.14
C ASP A 28 -7.51 -47.40 34.32
N LEU A 29 -6.47 -47.81 33.58
CA LEU A 29 -5.71 -46.95 32.66
C LEU A 29 -6.57 -46.56 31.46
N LEU A 30 -6.58 -45.26 31.11
CA LEU A 30 -7.39 -44.72 30.03
C LEU A 30 -6.59 -44.59 28.75
N SER A 31 -7.14 -45.15 27.67
CA SER A 31 -6.64 -44.93 26.32
C SER A 31 -7.17 -43.61 25.76
N MET A 32 -6.32 -42.93 25.01
CA MET A 32 -6.70 -41.73 24.26
C MET A 32 -7.59 -42.13 23.09
N GLN A 33 -8.73 -41.46 22.95
CA GLN A 33 -9.72 -41.67 21.91
C GLN A 33 -9.89 -40.41 21.07
N THR A 34 -10.37 -40.55 19.84
CA THR A 34 -10.64 -39.43 18.93
C THR A 34 -12.15 -39.30 18.73
N SER A 35 -12.67 -38.09 18.91
CA SER A 35 -14.08 -37.78 18.65
C SER A 35 -14.31 -37.65 17.16
N TRP A 36 -15.36 -38.32 16.69
CA TRP A 36 -15.84 -38.27 15.30
C TRP A 36 -17.21 -37.60 15.20
N SER A 37 -17.63 -36.90 16.25
CA SER A 37 -18.88 -36.15 16.25
C SER A 37 -18.80 -34.95 15.29
N LYS A 38 -19.95 -34.53 14.75
CA LYS A 38 -20.06 -33.35 13.89
C LYS A 38 -19.57 -32.07 14.57
N ASP A 39 -19.78 -31.96 15.88
CA ASP A 39 -19.44 -30.77 16.66
C ASP A 39 -17.98 -30.75 17.13
N ASN A 40 -17.31 -31.92 17.22
CA ASN A 40 -15.94 -32.05 17.70
C ASN A 40 -15.10 -33.02 16.84
N PRO A 41 -15.00 -32.83 15.52
CA PRO A 41 -14.28 -33.76 14.66
C PRO A 41 -12.78 -33.72 14.95
N GLY A 42 -12.17 -34.90 15.14
CA GLY A 42 -10.73 -35.06 15.30
C GLY A 42 -10.16 -34.68 16.68
N ARG A 43 -10.98 -34.16 17.61
CA ARG A 43 -10.54 -33.83 18.98
C ARG A 43 -10.29 -35.08 19.80
N ARG A 44 -9.18 -35.12 20.55
CA ARG A 44 -8.81 -36.30 21.37
C ARG A 44 -9.24 -36.15 22.83
N PHE A 45 -9.66 -37.24 23.46
CA PHE A 45 -10.14 -37.26 24.85
C PHE A 45 -9.84 -38.59 25.54
N TRP A 46 -10.00 -38.63 26.86
CA TRP A 46 -10.01 -39.84 27.67
C TRP A 46 -11.39 -40.04 28.28
N SER A 47 -11.89 -41.27 28.26
CA SER A 47 -13.13 -41.64 28.94
C SER A 47 -12.99 -42.99 29.66
N CYS A 48 -13.81 -43.20 30.69
CA CYS A 48 -13.86 -44.49 31.37
C CYS A 48 -14.27 -45.61 30.38
N PRO A 49 -13.54 -46.75 30.33
CA PRO A 49 -13.88 -47.86 29.43
C PRO A 49 -15.09 -48.67 29.91
N ARG A 50 -15.54 -48.49 31.16
CA ARG A 50 -16.69 -49.22 31.71
C ARG A 50 -17.99 -48.59 31.20
N TYR A 51 -18.94 -49.43 30.79
CA TYR A 51 -20.23 -48.99 30.25
C TYR A 51 -21.33 -48.97 31.33
N ARG A 52 -22.23 -47.98 31.23
CA ARG A 52 -23.53 -47.87 31.93
C ARG A 52 -23.42 -47.97 33.47
N GLU A 53 -23.83 -49.09 34.04
CA GLU A 53 -24.12 -49.24 35.48
C GLU A 53 -22.88 -49.16 36.37
N ASN A 54 -21.70 -49.48 35.83
CA ASN A 54 -20.42 -49.43 36.53
C ASN A 54 -19.48 -48.37 35.94
N ALA A 55 -20.00 -47.36 35.23
CA ALA A 55 -19.21 -46.28 34.68
C ALA A 55 -18.99 -45.17 35.73
N CYS A 56 -17.75 -44.73 35.93
CA CYS A 56 -17.46 -43.63 36.85
C CYS A 56 -17.65 -42.25 36.21
N ASN A 57 -18.14 -42.22 34.96
CA ASN A 57 -18.36 -41.02 34.14
C ASN A 57 -17.13 -40.12 34.02
N PHE A 58 -15.92 -40.69 34.11
CA PHE A 58 -14.70 -39.95 33.82
C PHE A 58 -14.68 -39.55 32.34
N PHE A 59 -14.48 -38.27 32.08
CA PHE A 59 -14.29 -37.69 30.76
C PHE A 59 -13.34 -36.49 30.87
N GLY A 60 -12.34 -36.41 29.99
CA GLY A 60 -11.42 -35.27 29.92
C GLY A 60 -10.85 -35.09 28.52
N TRP A 61 -10.78 -33.86 28.05
CA TRP A 61 -10.17 -33.53 26.75
C TRP A 61 -8.63 -33.62 26.84
N ARG A 62 -7.98 -34.01 25.72
CA ARG A 62 -6.51 -33.95 25.58
C ARG A 62 -6.00 -32.52 25.58
N ASP A 63 -6.80 -31.62 25.01
CA ASP A 63 -6.49 -30.20 24.93
C ASP A 63 -6.17 -29.72 26.35
N ARG A 64 -4.94 -29.27 26.59
CA ARG A 64 -4.47 -28.82 27.91
C ARG A 64 -5.23 -27.56 28.29
N GLU A 65 -6.43 -27.70 28.85
CA GLU A 65 -7.18 -26.55 29.34
C GLU A 65 -6.90 -26.32 30.83
N ASP A 66 -5.65 -26.00 31.14
CA ASP A 66 -5.32 -25.06 32.21
C ASP A 66 -4.30 -24.09 31.64
N VAL A 67 -4.74 -23.27 30.68
CA VAL A 67 -4.03 -22.04 30.36
C VAL A 67 -3.97 -21.24 31.67
N ASP A 68 -2.76 -21.08 32.19
CA ASP A 68 -2.50 -20.33 33.42
C ASP A 68 -3.30 -19.01 33.41
N ILE A 69 -3.85 -18.63 34.56
CA ILE A 69 -4.74 -17.47 34.70
C ILE A 69 -4.05 -16.23 34.11
N ARG A 70 -2.75 -16.07 34.36
CA ARG A 70 -1.93 -14.99 33.78
C ARG A 70 -1.93 -15.05 32.26
N SER A 71 -1.72 -16.23 31.68
CA SER A 71 -1.70 -16.42 30.22
C SER A 71 -3.05 -16.06 29.58
N LYS A 72 -4.19 -16.37 30.22
CA LYS A 72 -5.53 -15.93 29.74
C LYS A 72 -5.62 -14.41 29.69
N PHE A 73 -5.17 -13.71 30.73
CA PHE A 73 -5.16 -12.24 30.76
C PHE A 73 -4.24 -11.64 29.69
N ILE A 74 -3.03 -12.19 29.52
CA ILE A 74 -2.07 -11.70 28.53
C ILE A 74 -2.60 -11.91 27.11
N ILE A 75 -3.14 -13.10 26.80
CA ILE A 75 -3.71 -13.40 25.47
C ILE A 75 -4.85 -12.43 25.15
N LEU A 76 -5.78 -12.22 26.10
CA LEU A 76 -6.89 -11.30 25.88
C LEU A 76 -6.40 -9.86 25.64
N ARG A 77 -5.42 -9.40 26.41
CA ARG A 77 -4.86 -8.06 26.26
C ARG A 77 -4.14 -7.87 24.92
N LEU A 78 -3.37 -8.87 24.49
CA LEU A 78 -2.70 -8.86 23.19
C LEU A 78 -3.71 -8.87 22.04
N ALA A 79 -4.75 -9.69 22.11
CA ALA A 79 -5.80 -9.74 21.11
C ALA A 79 -6.53 -8.39 20.98
N ASN A 80 -6.83 -7.73 22.10
CA ASN A 80 -7.41 -6.38 22.07
C ASN A 80 -6.44 -5.36 21.48
N LYS A 81 -5.14 -5.46 21.81
CA LYS A 81 -4.15 -4.54 21.27
C LYS A 81 -3.96 -4.68 19.76
N ILE A 82 -4.01 -5.91 19.25
CA ILE A 82 -3.97 -6.17 17.80
C ILE A 82 -5.17 -5.51 17.12
N LYS A 83 -6.38 -5.67 17.65
CA LYS A 83 -7.57 -5.02 17.10
C LYS A 83 -7.47 -3.49 17.09
N GLU A 84 -6.94 -2.90 18.16
CA GLU A 84 -6.68 -1.45 18.20
C GLU A 84 -5.71 -1.01 17.11
N LEU A 85 -4.62 -1.76 16.91
CA LEU A 85 -3.61 -1.45 15.90
C LEU A 85 -4.15 -1.63 14.47
N GLU A 86 -4.96 -2.66 14.22
CA GLU A 86 -5.61 -2.87 12.91
C GLU A 86 -6.53 -1.70 12.56
N ILE A 87 -7.31 -1.20 13.53
CA ILE A 87 -8.16 -0.01 13.34
C ILE A 87 -7.32 1.24 13.06
N ASP A 88 -6.21 1.40 13.78
CA ASP A 88 -5.30 2.54 13.60
C ASP A 88 -4.66 2.52 12.20
N ASP A 89 -4.13 1.37 11.78
CA ASP A 89 -3.56 1.14 10.46
C ASP A 89 -4.57 1.42 9.35
N GLU A 90 -5.81 0.95 9.47
CA GLU A 90 -6.89 1.26 8.53
C GLU A 90 -7.15 2.77 8.43
N SER A 91 -7.15 3.47 9.57
CA SER A 91 -7.34 4.92 9.64
C SER A 91 -6.20 5.67 8.94
N HIS A 92 -4.96 5.22 9.14
CA HIS A 92 -3.75 5.76 8.53
C HIS A 92 -3.76 5.55 7.01
N ILE A 93 -4.11 4.34 6.55
CA ILE A 93 -4.27 4.02 5.12
C ILE A 93 -5.34 4.91 4.49
N LYS A 94 -6.50 5.06 5.14
CA LYS A 94 -7.59 5.93 4.65
C LYS A 94 -7.16 7.39 4.54
N ARG A 95 -6.44 7.90 5.54
CA ARG A 95 -5.88 9.26 5.52
C ARG A 95 -4.88 9.42 4.38
N SER A 96 -3.92 8.51 4.25
CA SER A 96 -2.93 8.51 3.16
C SER A 96 -3.59 8.51 1.77
N ASN A 97 -4.55 7.61 1.54
CA ASN A 97 -5.31 7.53 0.29
C ASN A 97 -6.07 8.83 -0.02
N LYS A 98 -6.66 9.48 1.00
CA LYS A 98 -7.33 10.78 0.83
C LYS A 98 -6.36 11.86 0.36
N TRP A 99 -5.15 11.92 0.91
CA TRP A 99 -4.10 12.86 0.47
C TRP A 99 -3.68 12.59 -0.98
N VAL A 100 -3.41 11.32 -1.33
CA VAL A 100 -3.05 10.93 -2.70
C VAL A 100 -4.13 11.32 -3.70
N MET A 101 -5.41 11.10 -3.37
CA MET A 101 -6.53 11.47 -4.23
C MET A 101 -6.66 12.99 -4.40
N LYS A 102 -6.40 13.78 -3.36
CA LYS A 102 -6.38 15.24 -3.43
C LYS A 102 -5.25 15.74 -4.33
N GLU A 103 -4.07 15.14 -4.22
CA GLU A 103 -2.91 15.51 -5.03
C GLU A 103 -3.09 15.15 -6.52
N LYS A 104 -3.71 13.99 -6.82
CA LYS A 104 -4.10 13.60 -8.18
C LYS A 104 -5.11 14.58 -8.80
N LYS A 105 -6.09 15.08 -8.02
CA LYS A 105 -7.03 16.11 -8.50
C LYS A 105 -6.32 17.43 -8.81
N LYS A 106 -5.38 17.84 -7.94
CA LYS A 106 -4.57 19.06 -8.13
C LYS A 106 -3.68 18.97 -9.36
N THR A 107 -2.97 17.86 -9.55
CA THR A 107 -2.13 17.61 -10.74
C THR A 107 -2.95 17.48 -12.02
N LYS A 108 -4.16 16.89 -11.99
CA LYS A 108 -5.07 16.88 -13.16
C LYS A 108 -5.43 18.29 -13.62
N CYS A 109 -5.70 19.21 -12.69
CA CYS A 109 -5.95 20.62 -12.99
C CYS A 109 -4.70 21.30 -13.61
N CYS A 110 -3.50 20.99 -13.09
CA CYS A 110 -2.24 21.51 -13.60
C CYS A 110 -1.73 20.84 -14.90
N ASN A 111 -2.31 19.73 -15.35
CA ASN A 111 -1.94 19.08 -16.61
C ASN A 111 -2.85 19.50 -17.77
N ASN A 112 -4.13 19.78 -17.49
CA ASN A 112 -5.04 20.28 -18.52
C ASN A 112 -4.61 21.65 -19.06
N TRP A 113 -4.21 22.60 -18.21
CA TRP A 113 -3.74 23.91 -18.69
C TRP A 113 -2.41 23.83 -19.44
N LYS A 114 -1.51 22.90 -19.07
CA LYS A 114 -0.26 22.65 -19.81
C LYS A 114 -0.54 22.12 -21.21
N LEU A 115 -1.51 21.21 -21.37
CA LEU A 115 -1.91 20.71 -22.69
C LEU A 115 -2.53 21.82 -23.54
N ILE A 116 -3.40 22.66 -22.95
CA ILE A 116 -3.98 23.83 -23.63
C ILE A 116 -2.89 24.81 -24.07
N PHE A 117 -1.90 25.08 -23.21
CA PHE A 117 -0.77 25.95 -23.53
C PHE A 117 0.08 25.40 -24.69
N VAL A 118 0.39 24.10 -24.68
CA VAL A 118 1.12 23.45 -25.78
C VAL A 118 0.34 23.56 -27.10
N LEU A 119 -0.97 23.31 -27.08
CA LEU A 119 -1.82 23.44 -28.27
C LEU A 119 -1.80 24.87 -28.82
N PHE A 120 -1.90 25.88 -27.95
CA PHE A 120 -1.86 27.29 -28.34
C PHE A 120 -0.52 27.66 -29.01
N VAL A 121 0.61 27.23 -28.43
CA VAL A 121 1.95 27.47 -28.98
C VAL A 121 2.10 26.81 -30.36
N VAL A 122 1.65 25.55 -30.52
CA VAL A 122 1.70 24.85 -31.80
C VAL A 122 0.87 25.56 -32.87
N THR A 123 -0.34 26.01 -32.54
CA THR A 123 -1.18 26.76 -33.48
C THR A 123 -0.54 28.09 -33.88
N TYR A 124 0.04 28.83 -32.93
CA TYR A 124 0.70 30.11 -33.19
C TYR A 124 1.87 29.95 -34.16
N VAL A 125 2.75 28.97 -33.91
CA VAL A 125 3.90 28.67 -34.79
C VAL A 125 3.43 28.31 -36.20
N ALA A 126 2.46 27.39 -36.32
CA ALA A 126 1.93 27.00 -37.63
C ALA A 126 1.32 28.17 -38.41
N THR A 127 0.61 29.08 -37.73
CA THR A 127 0.04 30.28 -38.36
C THR A 127 1.10 31.32 -38.71
N TYR A 128 2.17 31.42 -37.93
CA TYR A 128 3.28 32.32 -38.20
C TYR A 128 4.08 31.83 -39.41
N ASP A 129 4.35 30.53 -39.50
CA ASP A 129 5.00 29.91 -40.66
C ASP A 129 4.18 30.11 -41.94
N PHE A 130 2.85 29.95 -41.86
CA PHE A 130 1.95 30.24 -42.98
C PHE A 130 1.95 31.73 -43.36
N TYR A 131 1.90 32.63 -42.38
CA TYR A 131 1.95 34.07 -42.60
C TYR A 131 3.27 34.50 -43.25
N VAL A 132 4.40 33.98 -42.78
CA VAL A 132 5.73 34.22 -43.35
C VAL A 132 5.79 33.70 -44.79
N ALA A 133 5.29 32.48 -45.07
CA ALA A 133 5.28 31.91 -46.42
C ALA A 133 4.44 32.75 -47.41
N THR A 134 3.27 33.25 -46.98
CA THR A 134 2.43 34.12 -47.82
C THR A 134 3.06 35.50 -48.03
N ASN A 135 3.80 36.00 -47.06
CA ASN A 135 4.51 37.26 -47.20
C ASN A 135 5.81 37.13 -48.01
N GLU A 136 6.50 35.99 -47.98
CA GLU A 136 7.62 35.69 -48.88
C GLU A 136 7.18 35.78 -50.34
N SER A 137 5.99 35.27 -50.70
CA SER A 137 5.44 35.44 -52.04
C SER A 137 5.13 36.90 -52.41
N ASN A 138 4.86 37.76 -51.43
CA ASN A 138 4.53 39.18 -51.65
C ASN A 138 5.77 40.10 -51.64
N VAL A 139 6.86 39.70 -50.96
CA VAL A 139 8.10 40.48 -50.78
C VAL A 139 9.06 40.35 -51.96
N ALA A 140 8.85 39.38 -52.86
CA ALA A 140 9.69 39.15 -54.04
C ALA A 140 9.78 40.34 -55.03
N THR A 141 9.06 41.44 -54.80
CA THR A 141 8.95 42.54 -55.76
C THR A 141 9.78 43.78 -55.43
N TYR A 142 10.15 44.10 -54.18
CA TYR A 142 10.83 45.39 -53.90
C TYR A 142 11.75 45.37 -52.66
N HIS A 143 13.03 45.75 -52.81
CA HIS A 143 13.90 46.36 -51.77
C HIS A 143 14.56 45.48 -50.64
N PRO A 144 15.31 44.40 -50.94
CA PRO A 144 15.41 43.22 -50.06
C PRO A 144 16.62 43.09 -49.10
N TYR A 145 17.62 43.97 -49.07
CA TYR A 145 18.91 43.64 -48.40
C TYR A 145 19.22 44.35 -47.07
N VAL A 146 18.73 45.58 -46.83
CA VAL A 146 19.12 46.36 -45.63
C VAL A 146 18.08 46.23 -44.51
N VAL A 147 16.81 46.04 -44.87
CA VAL A 147 15.70 45.83 -43.93
C VAL A 147 15.75 44.41 -43.32
N THR A 148 16.22 43.43 -44.09
CA THR A 148 16.31 42.02 -43.67
C THR A 148 17.33 41.78 -42.56
N PHE A 149 18.46 42.49 -42.52
CA PHE A 149 19.44 42.33 -41.43
C PHE A 149 18.90 42.82 -40.08
N ASN A 150 18.21 43.97 -40.06
CA ASN A 150 17.57 44.49 -38.84
C ASN A 150 16.38 43.61 -38.40
N HIS A 151 15.59 43.08 -39.34
CA HIS A 151 14.53 42.13 -39.00
C HIS A 151 15.07 40.80 -38.47
N VAL A 152 16.14 40.26 -39.06
CA VAL A 152 16.78 39.03 -38.56
C VAL A 152 17.37 39.25 -37.17
N ALA A 153 18.03 40.40 -36.94
CA ALA A 153 18.52 40.75 -35.60
C ALA A 153 17.39 40.89 -34.58
N GLN A 154 16.26 41.50 -34.96
CA GLN A 154 15.09 41.65 -34.10
C GLN A 154 14.40 40.31 -33.83
N MET A 155 14.34 39.41 -34.81
CA MET A 155 13.85 38.04 -34.64
C MET A 155 14.75 37.23 -33.72
N LEU A 156 16.07 37.31 -33.87
CA LEU A 156 17.02 36.66 -32.97
C LEU A 156 16.91 37.21 -31.54
N LEU A 157 16.66 38.52 -31.38
CA LEU A 157 16.41 39.12 -30.06
C LEU A 157 15.11 38.60 -29.43
N GLN A 158 14.05 38.43 -30.22
CA GLN A 158 12.79 37.85 -29.73
C GLN A 158 12.94 36.38 -29.36
N ILE A 159 13.63 35.59 -30.18
CA ILE A 159 13.91 34.17 -29.89
C ILE A 159 14.76 34.04 -28.62
N THR A 160 15.80 34.85 -28.46
CA THR A 160 16.64 34.83 -27.26
C THR A 160 15.87 35.24 -26.01
N HIS A 161 14.96 36.23 -26.08
CA HIS A 161 14.04 36.57 -24.97
C HIS A 161 13.13 35.40 -24.61
N VAL A 162 12.53 34.71 -25.59
CA VAL A 162 11.69 33.54 -25.35
C VAL A 162 12.50 32.41 -24.71
N LEU A 163 13.72 32.14 -25.19
CA LEU A 163 14.59 31.11 -24.61
C LEU A 163 15.03 31.45 -23.17
N LEU A 164 15.33 32.72 -22.88
CA LEU A 164 15.64 33.17 -21.53
C LEU A 164 14.44 33.04 -20.59
N TYR A 165 13.25 33.37 -21.06
CA TYR A 165 12.01 33.19 -20.30
C TYR A 165 11.74 31.72 -20.00
N MET A 166 11.89 30.84 -21.00
CA MET A 166 11.73 29.39 -20.81
C MET A 166 12.78 28.82 -19.85
N ARG A 167 14.03 29.29 -19.91
CA ARG A 167 15.09 28.93 -18.96
C ARG A 167 14.75 29.35 -17.53
N HIS A 168 14.27 30.59 -17.34
CA HIS A 168 13.85 31.09 -16.04
C HIS A 168 12.68 30.28 -15.46
N MET A 169 11.68 29.96 -16.28
CA MET A 169 10.55 29.12 -15.87
C MET A 169 11.00 27.71 -15.46
N LEU A 170 11.93 27.10 -16.19
CA LEU A 170 12.51 25.80 -15.83
C LEU A 170 13.28 25.87 -14.50
N LEU A 171 14.06 26.93 -14.28
CA LEU A 171 14.77 27.15 -13.01
C LEU A 171 13.82 27.35 -11.83
N GLN A 172 12.70 28.08 -12.01
CA GLN A 172 11.68 28.21 -10.99
C GLN A 172 10.99 26.87 -10.69
N MET A 173 10.72 26.06 -11.71
CA MET A 173 10.17 24.73 -11.51
C MET A 173 11.14 23.78 -10.78
N THR A 174 12.43 23.79 -11.13
CA THR A 174 13.43 22.96 -10.44
C THR A 174 13.64 23.41 -9.00
N TYR A 175 13.67 24.72 -8.73
CA TYR A 175 13.73 25.27 -7.38
C TYR A 175 12.55 24.82 -6.51
N MET A 176 11.32 24.92 -7.03
CA MET A 176 10.11 24.46 -6.32
C MET A 176 10.15 22.96 -6.04
N LEU A 177 10.63 22.15 -6.98
CA LEU A 177 10.78 20.70 -6.81
C LEU A 177 11.86 20.35 -5.76
N LEU A 178 12.95 21.12 -5.71
CA LEU A 178 14.03 20.94 -4.73
C LEU A 178 13.57 21.26 -3.30
N GLN A 179 12.58 22.13 -3.15
CA GLN A 179 12.06 22.57 -1.85
C GLN A 179 10.89 21.70 -1.31
N MET A 180 10.34 20.81 -2.14
CA MET A 180 9.34 19.81 -1.75
C MET A 180 9.75 18.94 -0.54
N PRO A 181 10.97 18.36 -0.46
CA PRO A 181 11.37 17.53 0.69
C PRO A 181 11.43 18.28 2.02
N GLN A 182 11.80 19.57 2.02
CA GLN A 182 11.83 20.40 3.24
C GLN A 182 10.42 20.71 3.77
N MET A 183 9.47 20.91 2.86
CA MET A 183 8.06 21.13 3.19
C MET A 183 7.39 19.86 3.74
N LEU A 184 7.77 18.68 3.24
CA LEU A 184 7.25 17.40 3.75
C LEU A 184 7.76 17.10 5.18
N GLN A 185 9.02 17.40 5.50
CA GLN A 185 9.58 17.18 6.84
C GLN A 185 8.88 18.02 7.92
N HIS A 186 8.48 19.25 7.61
CA HIS A 186 7.71 20.10 8.53
C HIS A 186 6.27 19.63 8.77
N ILE A 187 5.69 18.82 7.86
CA ILE A 187 4.33 18.28 7.99
C ILE A 187 4.33 16.95 8.75
N THR A 188 5.42 16.18 8.71
CA THR A 188 5.54 14.90 9.41
C THR A 188 5.97 15.02 10.88
N LEU A 189 6.40 16.21 11.32
CA LEU A 189 6.88 16.49 12.69
C LEU A 189 5.86 17.27 13.57
N LYS A 190 4.59 17.31 13.16
CA LYS A 190 3.45 17.88 13.92
C LYS A 190 2.36 16.83 14.08
#